data_AF-A0A562IH39-F1
#
_entry.id   AF-A0A562IH39-F1
#
_cell.length_a   1.000
_cell.length_b   1.000
_cell.length_c   1.000
_cell.angle_alpha   90.00
_cell.angle_beta   90.00
_cell.angle_gamma   90.00
#
_symmetry.space_group_name_H-M   'P 1'
#
loop_
_entity.id
_entity.type
_entity.pdbx_description
1 polymer ?
#
loop_
_entity_poly.entity_id
_entity_poly.type
_entity_poly.pdbx_seq_one_letter_code
_entity_poly.pdbx_strand_id
1 'polypeptide(L)'
;MDTAALARALLRRRERDAWRPGPAARSLDDYAEAQVHGEINLARDVEALVLDPSFEGTEVGRTLADLAARHGITLRWHAGFELPADGIDPAFRGPDIPPLAARIHAEFARPGDPVDAALIGRAAASLVTEPDRWADRGPLPVTLQHLKQLWHVLVRFGAPRAR
;
A
#
# COMPACT_ATOMS: atom_id res chain seq x y z
N MET A 1 3.25 26.29 -19.70
CA MET A 1 2.27 25.19 -19.66
C MET A 1 0.91 25.81 -19.42
N ASP A 2 -0.06 25.64 -20.33
CA ASP A 2 -1.39 26.22 -20.17
C ASP A 2 -2.20 25.42 -19.13
N THR A 3 -2.29 25.97 -17.92
CA THR A 3 -3.00 25.38 -16.78
C THR A 3 -4.50 25.22 -17.06
N ALA A 4 -5.10 26.09 -17.87
CA ALA A 4 -6.50 26.00 -18.25
C ALA A 4 -6.75 24.89 -19.28
N ALA A 5 -5.80 24.64 -20.18
CA ALA A 5 -5.85 23.47 -21.07
C ALA A 5 -5.67 22.16 -20.31
N LEU A 6 -4.73 22.10 -19.35
CA LEU A 6 -4.51 20.94 -18.49
C LEU A 6 -5.75 20.63 -17.63
N ALA A 7 -6.30 21.64 -16.95
CA ALA A 7 -7.50 21.48 -16.13
C ALA A 7 -8.69 20.97 -16.95
N ARG A 8 -8.93 21.54 -18.15
CA ARG A 8 -9.98 21.07 -19.05
C ARG A 8 -9.74 19.65 -19.55
N ALA A 9 -8.49 19.26 -19.82
CA ALA A 9 -8.16 17.90 -20.23
C ALA A 9 -8.40 16.88 -19.11
N LEU A 10 -8.02 17.20 -17.88
CA LEU A 10 -8.23 16.34 -16.71
C LEU A 10 -9.71 16.20 -16.37
N LEU A 11 -10.48 17.29 -16.39
CA LEU A 11 -11.91 17.29 -16.09
C LEU A 11 -12.73 16.49 -17.12
N ARG A 12 -12.42 16.60 -18.42
CA ARG A 12 -13.08 15.82 -19.48
C ARG A 12 -12.87 14.30 -19.35
N ARG A 13 -11.75 13.88 -18.76
CA ARG A 13 -11.43 12.47 -18.54
C ARG A 13 -12.21 11.89 -17.35
N ARG A 14 -12.49 12.73 -16.35
CA ARG A 14 -13.23 12.38 -15.12
C ARG A 14 -14.67 11.95 -15.38
N GLU A 15 -15.32 12.52 -16.39
CA GLU A 15 -16.74 12.26 -16.70
C GLU A 15 -16.98 10.97 -17.51
N ARG A 16 -15.93 10.29 -18.00
CA ARG A 16 -16.07 9.23 -19.01
C ARG A 16 -15.76 7.81 -18.56
N ASP A 17 -14.93 7.61 -17.55
CA ASP A 17 -14.50 6.26 -17.18
C ASP A 17 -15.14 5.80 -15.88
N ALA A 18 -16.04 4.81 -15.97
CA ALA A 18 -16.39 3.98 -14.83
C ALA A 18 -15.09 3.42 -14.25
N TRP A 19 -14.80 3.74 -12.99
CA TRP A 19 -13.54 3.34 -12.38
C TRP A 19 -13.37 1.82 -12.48
N ARG A 20 -12.22 1.41 -13.01
CA ARG A 20 -11.76 0.03 -12.99
C ARG A 20 -10.37 0.03 -12.36
N PRO A 21 -10.02 -1.01 -11.57
CA PRO A 21 -8.63 -1.20 -11.21
C PRO A 21 -7.83 -1.23 -12.52
N GLY A 22 -6.91 -0.28 -12.68
CA GLY A 22 -5.96 -0.34 -13.79
C GLY A 22 -5.11 -1.61 -13.70
N PRO A 23 -4.36 -1.96 -14.76
CA PRO A 23 -3.37 -3.03 -14.65
C PRO A 23 -2.45 -2.76 -13.45
N ALA A 24 -2.00 -3.83 -12.79
CA ALA A 24 -1.14 -3.73 -11.63
C ALA A 24 0.18 -3.04 -12.01
N ALA A 25 0.23 -1.72 -11.78
CA ALA A 25 1.36 -0.89 -12.15
C ALA A 25 2.51 -1.15 -11.17
N ARG A 26 3.71 -1.31 -11.72
CA ARG A 26 4.93 -1.62 -10.95
C ARG A 26 5.82 -0.41 -10.75
N SER A 27 5.24 0.78 -10.81
CA SER A 27 5.94 2.02 -10.48
C SER A 27 6.19 2.06 -8.97
N LEU A 28 7.44 2.30 -8.57
CA LEU A 28 7.84 2.34 -7.16
C LEU A 28 8.09 3.77 -6.69
N ASP A 29 8.71 4.57 -7.55
CA ASP A 29 9.18 5.92 -7.22
C ASP A 29 8.66 6.98 -8.22
N ASP A 30 7.88 6.59 -9.24
CA ASP A 30 7.25 7.56 -10.15
C ASP A 30 5.86 7.94 -9.62
N TYR A 31 5.82 8.99 -8.82
CA TYR A 31 4.58 9.64 -8.39
C TYR A 31 4.67 11.15 -8.53
N ALA A 32 3.52 11.79 -8.75
CA ALA A 32 3.40 13.24 -8.68
C ALA A 32 2.87 13.60 -7.29
N GLU A 33 3.63 14.38 -6.53
CA GLU A 33 3.18 14.96 -5.27
C GLU A 33 2.64 16.36 -5.51
N ALA A 34 1.47 16.66 -4.93
CA ALA A 34 0.90 17.99 -4.91
C ALA A 34 0.53 18.37 -3.48
N GLN A 35 1.00 19.53 -3.03
CA GLN A 35 0.61 20.10 -1.74
C GLN A 35 -0.64 20.96 -1.93
N VAL A 36 -1.66 20.71 -1.12
CA VAL A 36 -2.88 21.51 -1.08
C VAL A 36 -2.79 22.46 0.11
N HIS A 37 -2.69 23.76 -0.17
CA HIS A 37 -2.72 24.79 0.88
C HIS A 37 -4.16 25.27 1.07
N GLY A 38 -4.85 24.74 2.08
CA GLY A 38 -6.23 25.07 2.40
C GLY A 38 -6.93 23.97 3.18
N GLU A 39 -8.17 24.22 3.57
CA GLU A 39 -9.02 23.19 4.17
C GLU A 39 -9.35 22.11 3.12
N ILE A 40 -9.26 20.84 3.52
CA ILE A 40 -9.72 19.69 2.73
C ILE A 40 -11.00 19.17 3.37
N ASN A 41 -12.11 19.31 2.67
CA ASN A 41 -13.39 18.75 3.07
C ASN A 41 -13.60 17.39 2.39
N LEU A 42 -13.57 16.32 3.19
CA LEU A 42 -13.69 14.95 2.68
C LEU A 42 -14.95 14.71 1.83
N ALA A 43 -16.07 15.36 2.14
CA ALA A 43 -17.33 15.16 1.42
C ALA A 43 -17.35 15.83 0.04
N ARG A 44 -16.43 16.78 -0.22
CA ARG A 44 -16.40 17.56 -1.47
C ARG A 44 -15.13 17.33 -2.29
N ASP A 45 -14.00 17.18 -1.61
CA ASP A 45 -12.67 17.22 -2.21
C ASP A 45 -12.10 15.81 -2.45
N VAL A 46 -12.70 14.77 -1.84
CA VAL A 46 -12.28 13.38 -2.01
C VAL A 46 -13.27 12.64 -2.89
N GLU A 47 -12.79 12.17 -4.04
CA GLU A 47 -13.62 11.38 -4.95
C GLU A 47 -13.81 9.94 -4.44
N ALA A 48 -12.75 9.32 -3.95
CA ALA A 48 -12.77 7.93 -3.53
C ALA A 48 -11.66 7.61 -2.53
N LEU A 49 -11.92 6.61 -1.71
CA LEU A 49 -10.92 5.90 -0.91
C LEU A 49 -10.55 4.61 -1.64
N VAL A 50 -9.28 4.43 -1.97
CA VAL A 50 -8.81 3.23 -2.68
C VAL A 50 -7.96 2.39 -1.73
N LEU A 51 -8.38 1.14 -1.49
CA LEU A 51 -7.71 0.23 -0.56
C LEU A 51 -7.09 -0.98 -1.27
N ASP A 52 -6.04 -1.53 -0.65
CA ASP A 52 -5.48 -2.82 -1.04
C ASP A 52 -6.37 -3.95 -0.50
N PRO A 53 -6.74 -4.95 -1.32
CA PRO A 53 -7.62 -6.04 -0.91
C PRO A 53 -7.08 -6.89 0.25
N SER A 54 -5.78 -6.85 0.55
CA SER A 54 -5.20 -7.47 1.75
C SER A 54 -5.79 -6.92 3.07
N PHE A 55 -6.39 -5.73 3.05
CA PHE A 55 -7.08 -5.17 4.22
C PHE A 55 -8.54 -5.62 4.35
N GLU A 56 -9.11 -6.31 3.37
CA GLU A 56 -10.49 -6.81 3.46
C GLU A 56 -10.66 -7.78 4.65
N GLY A 57 -11.70 -7.58 5.45
CA GLY A 57 -11.94 -8.36 6.68
C GLY A 57 -11.04 -8.00 7.87
N THR A 58 -10.04 -7.14 7.71
CA THR A 58 -9.21 -6.65 8.83
C THR A 58 -9.91 -5.56 9.65
N GLU A 59 -9.42 -5.26 10.85
CA GLU A 59 -9.90 -4.11 11.64
C GLU A 59 -9.64 -2.76 10.94
N VAL A 60 -8.47 -2.62 10.31
CA VAL A 60 -8.13 -1.43 9.52
C VAL A 60 -9.09 -1.28 8.33
N GLY A 61 -9.32 -2.35 7.57
CA GLY A 61 -10.24 -2.33 6.43
C GLY A 61 -11.67 -1.97 6.83
N ARG A 62 -12.17 -2.51 7.95
CA ARG A 62 -13.49 -2.15 8.51
C ARG A 62 -13.55 -0.68 8.90
N THR A 63 -12.54 -0.18 9.61
CA THR A 63 -12.47 1.24 10.02
C THR A 63 -12.49 2.18 8.81
N LEU A 64 -11.74 1.84 7.76
CA LEU A 64 -11.68 2.62 6.53
C LEU A 64 -12.97 2.55 5.73
N ALA A 65 -13.64 1.39 5.69
CA ALA A 65 -14.96 1.25 5.08
C ALA A 65 -16.03 2.06 5.81
N ASP A 66 -16.03 2.03 7.15
CA ASP A 66 -16.96 2.81 7.98
C ASP A 66 -16.73 4.32 7.83
N LEU A 67 -15.46 4.75 7.71
CA LEU A 67 -15.10 6.14 7.42
C LEU A 67 -15.65 6.55 6.05
N ALA A 68 -15.43 5.73 5.01
CA ALA A 68 -15.93 6.00 3.67
C ALA A 68 -17.46 6.14 3.67
N ALA A 69 -18.17 5.22 4.32
CA ALA A 69 -19.63 5.27 4.46
C ALA A 69 -20.10 6.52 5.22
N ARG A 70 -19.48 6.85 6.35
CA ARG A 70 -19.81 8.02 7.18
C ARG A 70 -19.71 9.34 6.43
N HIS A 71 -18.74 9.45 5.52
CA HIS A 71 -18.47 10.67 4.77
C HIS A 71 -18.99 10.65 3.33
N GLY A 72 -19.72 9.61 2.92
CA GLY A 72 -20.25 9.48 1.56
C GLY A 72 -19.18 9.32 0.48
N ILE A 73 -17.99 8.83 0.85
CA ILE A 73 -16.86 8.65 -0.06
C ILE A 73 -17.00 7.28 -0.74
N THR A 74 -16.78 7.25 -2.06
CA THR A 74 -16.79 5.98 -2.80
C THR A 74 -15.61 5.11 -2.38
N LEU A 75 -15.87 3.90 -1.85
CA LEU A 75 -14.83 2.92 -1.56
C LEU A 75 -14.48 2.10 -2.82
N ARG A 76 -13.19 1.95 -3.10
CA ARG A 76 -12.66 1.21 -4.26
C ARG A 76 -11.53 0.29 -3.80
N TRP A 77 -11.37 -0.85 -4.48
CA TRP A 77 -10.34 -1.84 -4.16
C TRP A 77 -9.46 -2.11 -5.37
N HIS A 78 -8.17 -1.76 -5.30
CA HIS A 78 -7.26 -2.01 -6.41
C HIS A 78 -6.92 -3.50 -6.54
N ALA A 79 -6.04 -3.86 -7.47
CA ALA A 79 -5.74 -5.26 -7.78
C ALA A 79 -4.98 -6.02 -6.67
N GLY A 80 -4.41 -5.32 -5.69
CA GLY A 80 -3.49 -5.90 -4.70
C GLY A 80 -2.22 -6.48 -5.30
N PHE A 81 -1.32 -6.91 -4.42
CA PHE A 81 -0.18 -7.75 -4.77
C PHE A 81 0.03 -8.82 -3.71
N GLU A 82 0.36 -10.03 -4.15
CA GLU A 82 0.73 -11.17 -3.32
C GLU A 82 2.02 -11.79 -3.84
N LEU A 83 2.92 -12.15 -2.92
CA LEU A 83 4.20 -12.78 -3.24
C LEU A 83 4.52 -13.87 -2.21
N PRO A 84 4.86 -15.10 -2.62
CA PRO A 84 5.35 -16.11 -1.69
C PRO A 84 6.59 -15.63 -0.92
N ALA A 85 6.67 -15.92 0.38
CA ALA A 85 7.78 -15.44 1.21
C ALA A 85 9.16 -15.99 0.76
N ASP A 86 9.18 -17.18 0.15
CA ASP A 86 10.36 -17.81 -0.46
C ASP A 86 10.68 -17.29 -1.87
N GLY A 87 9.78 -16.51 -2.47
CA GLY A 87 9.95 -15.89 -3.79
C GLY A 87 10.71 -14.55 -3.78
N ILE A 88 11.30 -14.16 -2.65
CA ILE A 88 11.93 -12.85 -2.47
C ILE A 88 13.40 -12.89 -2.87
N ASP A 89 13.71 -12.26 -4.01
CA ASP A 89 15.06 -12.18 -4.58
C ASP A 89 15.94 -11.16 -3.82
N PRO A 90 17.08 -11.59 -3.22
CA PRO A 90 18.02 -10.68 -2.56
C PRO A 90 18.67 -9.66 -3.51
N ALA A 91 18.68 -9.89 -4.83
CA ALA A 91 19.37 -9.02 -5.79
C ALA A 91 18.69 -7.67 -6.02
N PHE A 92 17.38 -7.51 -5.71
CA PHE A 92 16.65 -6.29 -6.04
C PHE A 92 16.78 -5.18 -4.98
N ARG A 93 16.60 -5.52 -3.70
CA ARG A 93 16.66 -4.55 -2.58
C ARG A 93 17.67 -4.93 -1.49
N GLY A 94 18.53 -5.90 -1.78
CA GLY A 94 19.63 -6.30 -0.92
C GLY A 94 19.36 -7.56 -0.10
N PRO A 95 20.42 -8.16 0.46
CA PRO A 95 20.37 -9.45 1.14
C PRO A 95 19.60 -9.42 2.47
N ASP A 96 19.33 -8.24 3.03
CA ASP A 96 18.63 -8.09 4.32
C ASP A 96 17.10 -8.21 4.21
N ILE A 97 16.56 -8.22 2.98
CA ILE A 97 15.12 -8.25 2.71
C ILE A 97 14.50 -9.65 2.81
N PRO A 98 15.06 -10.73 2.21
CA PRO A 98 14.51 -12.07 2.42
C PRO A 98 14.46 -12.51 3.90
N PRO A 99 15.49 -12.29 4.74
CA PRO A 99 15.42 -12.61 6.17
C PRO A 99 14.34 -11.81 6.90
N LEU A 100 14.14 -10.53 6.54
CA LEU A 100 13.04 -9.73 7.09
C LEU A 100 11.69 -10.35 6.74
N ALA A 101 11.50 -10.71 5.47
CA ALA A 101 10.24 -11.27 5.01
C ALA A 101 9.92 -12.60 5.71
N ALA A 102 10.93 -13.48 5.84
CA ALA A 102 10.79 -14.72 6.59
C ALA A 102 10.40 -14.47 8.06
N ARG A 103 11.04 -13.49 8.71
CA ARG A 103 10.72 -13.09 10.08
C ARG A 103 9.28 -12.60 10.21
N ILE A 104 8.86 -11.63 9.39
CA ILE A 104 7.50 -11.07 9.51
C ILE A 104 6.43 -12.11 9.17
N HIS A 105 6.72 -13.02 8.25
CA HIS A 105 5.82 -14.12 7.91
C HIS A 105 5.65 -15.06 9.11
N ALA A 106 6.76 -15.49 9.71
CA ALA A 106 6.73 -16.35 10.90
C ALA A 106 6.00 -15.71 12.10
N GLU A 107 6.11 -14.38 12.28
CA GLU A 107 5.49 -13.68 13.41
C GLU A 107 4.03 -13.26 13.16
N PHE A 108 3.65 -12.90 11.93
CA PHE A 108 2.40 -12.19 11.65
C PHE A 108 1.53 -12.84 10.56
N ALA A 109 1.93 -13.98 9.99
CA ALA A 109 1.20 -14.72 8.97
C ALA A 109 0.99 -16.19 9.37
N ARG A 110 0.10 -16.88 8.67
CA ARG A 110 -0.04 -18.34 8.80
C ARG A 110 0.87 -19.04 7.78
N PRO A 111 1.31 -20.28 8.06
CA PRO A 111 2.02 -21.09 7.08
C PRO A 111 1.24 -21.18 5.75
N GLY A 112 1.89 -20.81 4.65
CA GLY A 112 1.29 -20.80 3.31
C GLY A 112 0.63 -19.49 2.90
N ASP A 113 0.43 -18.53 3.81
CA ASP A 113 -0.06 -17.19 3.43
C ASP A 113 0.98 -16.47 2.56
N PRO A 114 0.58 -15.65 1.58
CA PRO A 114 1.51 -14.80 0.85
C PRO A 114 1.98 -13.61 1.70
N VAL A 115 3.07 -12.99 1.29
CA VAL A 115 3.42 -11.63 1.69
C VAL A 115 2.52 -10.66 0.92
N ASP A 116 1.76 -9.86 1.67
CA ASP A 116 0.88 -8.81 1.15
C ASP A 116 1.10 -7.48 1.89
N ALA A 117 0.39 -6.42 1.47
CA ALA A 117 0.54 -5.09 2.06
C ALA A 117 0.12 -5.06 3.54
N ALA A 118 -0.95 -5.78 3.90
CA ALA A 118 -1.42 -5.86 5.29
C ALA A 118 -0.40 -6.55 6.21
N LEU A 119 0.28 -7.62 5.76
CA LEU A 119 1.33 -8.30 6.51
C LEU A 119 2.50 -7.35 6.81
N ILE A 120 3.00 -6.67 5.79
CA ILE A 120 4.08 -5.67 5.93
C ILE A 120 3.63 -4.55 6.88
N GLY A 121 2.36 -4.10 6.76
CA GLY A 121 1.77 -3.10 7.64
C GLY A 121 1.71 -3.52 9.11
N ARG A 122 1.37 -4.78 9.41
CA ARG A 122 1.38 -5.32 10.78
C ARG A 122 2.78 -5.31 11.38
N ALA A 123 3.79 -5.70 10.60
CA ALA A 123 5.17 -5.64 11.03
C ALA A 123 5.65 -4.20 11.28
N ALA A 124 5.29 -3.26 10.41
CA ALA A 124 5.59 -1.84 10.59
C ALA A 124 4.93 -1.26 11.85
N ALA A 125 3.67 -1.63 12.12
CA ALA A 125 2.98 -1.23 13.33
C ALA A 125 3.69 -1.77 14.58
N SER A 126 4.02 -3.07 14.60
CA SER A 126 4.73 -3.69 15.73
C SER A 126 6.13 -3.07 15.94
N LEU A 127 6.86 -2.71 14.88
CA LEU A 127 8.14 -2.01 14.99
C LEU A 127 8.01 -0.65 15.71
N VAL A 128 6.91 0.07 15.49
CA VAL A 128 6.67 1.37 16.12
C VAL A 128 6.15 1.21 17.55
N THR A 129 5.25 0.26 17.81
CA THR A 129 4.62 0.09 19.12
C THR A 129 5.45 -0.73 20.09
N GLU A 130 6.32 -1.61 19.58
CA GLU A 130 7.13 -2.55 20.37
C GLU A 130 8.59 -2.58 19.87
N PRO A 131 9.30 -1.44 19.81
CA PRO A 131 10.62 -1.34 19.16
C PRO A 131 11.67 -2.27 19.75
N ASP A 132 11.59 -2.59 21.05
CA ASP A 132 12.54 -3.49 21.73
C ASP A 132 12.52 -4.91 21.14
N ARG A 133 11.39 -5.37 20.59
CA ARG A 133 11.28 -6.67 19.90
C ARG A 133 12.13 -6.72 18.62
N TRP A 134 12.53 -5.57 18.10
CA TRP A 134 13.24 -5.43 16.82
C TRP A 134 14.71 -5.00 17.00
N ALA A 135 15.24 -5.07 18.23
CA ALA A 135 16.59 -4.61 18.57
C ALA A 135 17.70 -5.29 17.74
N ASP A 136 17.46 -6.50 17.24
CA ASP A 136 18.37 -7.26 16.37
C ASP A 136 18.45 -6.74 14.92
N ARG A 137 17.48 -5.93 14.47
CA ARG A 137 17.39 -5.41 13.09
C ARG A 137 18.03 -4.03 12.90
N GLY A 138 18.45 -3.40 13.99
CA GLY A 138 19.05 -2.07 14.01
C GLY A 138 18.05 -0.95 14.32
N PRO A 139 18.47 0.32 14.19
CA PRO A 139 17.66 1.48 14.55
C PRO A 139 16.32 1.53 13.81
N LEU A 140 15.27 2.03 14.48
CA LEU A 140 13.91 2.11 13.94
C LEU A 140 13.82 2.71 12.52
N PRO A 141 14.51 3.81 12.17
CA PRO A 141 14.48 4.34 10.80
C PRO A 141 15.05 3.38 9.74
N VAL A 142 16.07 2.58 10.10
CA VAL A 142 16.69 1.60 9.21
C VAL A 142 15.73 0.44 8.97
N THR A 143 15.11 -0.09 10.02
CA THR A 143 14.16 -1.21 9.89
C THR A 143 12.89 -0.78 9.14
N LEU A 144 12.40 0.45 9.35
CA LEU A 144 11.30 1.02 8.55
C LEU A 144 11.67 1.12 7.07
N GLN A 145 12.91 1.52 6.75
CA GLN A 145 13.38 1.55 5.38
C GLN A 145 13.44 0.14 4.77
N HIS A 146 13.85 -0.88 5.52
CA HIS A 146 13.81 -2.27 5.05
C HIS A 146 12.37 -2.76 4.82
N LEU A 147 11.41 -2.38 5.66
CA LEU A 147 9.97 -2.71 5.43
C LEU A 147 9.43 -2.02 4.17
N LYS A 148 9.80 -0.75 3.93
CA LYS A 148 9.50 -0.05 2.66
C LYS A 148 10.10 -0.79 1.47
N GLN A 149 11.36 -1.22 1.57
CA GLN A 149 12.03 -1.97 0.51
C GLN A 149 11.38 -3.34 0.27
N LEU A 150 10.88 -4.02 1.30
CA LEU A 150 10.09 -5.23 1.14
C LEU A 150 8.77 -4.94 0.41
N TRP A 151 8.09 -3.84 0.71
CA TRP A 151 6.94 -3.39 -0.07
C TRP A 151 7.29 -3.11 -1.54
N HIS A 152 8.48 -2.56 -1.83
CA HIS A 152 8.95 -2.43 -3.21
C HIS A 152 9.13 -3.78 -3.92
N VAL A 153 9.66 -4.80 -3.23
CA VAL A 153 9.76 -6.16 -3.78
C VAL A 153 8.37 -6.69 -4.11
N LEU A 154 7.40 -6.54 -3.18
CA LEU A 154 6.02 -6.96 -3.36
C LEU A 154 5.40 -6.31 -4.61
N VAL A 155 5.49 -5.00 -4.77
CA VAL A 155 4.95 -4.29 -5.95
C VAL A 155 5.67 -4.70 -7.24
N ARG A 156 7.00 -4.91 -7.18
CA ARG A 156 7.81 -5.24 -8.36
C ARG A 156 7.59 -6.66 -8.88
N PHE A 157 7.37 -7.63 -7.99
CA PHE A 157 7.37 -9.05 -8.34
C PHE A 157 6.07 -9.78 -7.98
N GLY A 158 5.23 -9.21 -7.11
CA GLY A 158 3.97 -9.82 -6.72
C GLY A 158 3.01 -9.98 -7.90
N ALA A 159 2.16 -10.99 -7.80
CA ALA A 159 1.03 -11.19 -8.69
C ALA A 159 -0.20 -10.42 -8.16
N PRO A 160 -1.11 -9.95 -9.03
CA PRO A 160 -2.40 -9.43 -8.58
C PRO A 160 -3.11 -10.46 -7.69
N ARG A 161 -3.76 -9.99 -6.62
CA ARG A 161 -4.52 -10.87 -5.75
C ARG A 161 -5.69 -11.48 -6.52
N ALA A 162 -5.82 -12.80 -6.44
CA ALA A 162 -6.99 -13.48 -6.99
C ALA A 162 -8.23 -13.02 -6.20
N ARG A 163 -9.27 -12.58 -6.92
CA ARG A 163 -10.57 -12.24 -6.33
C ARG A 163 -11.44 -13.47 -6.21
#